data_AF-A0A166I386-F1
#
_entry.id   AF-A0A166I386-F1
#
_cell.length_a   1.000
_cell.length_b   1.000
_cell.length_c   1.000
_cell.angle_alpha   90.00
_cell.angle_beta   90.00
_cell.angle_gamma   90.00
#
_symmetry.space_group_name_H-M   'P 1'
#
loop_
_entity.id
_entity.type
_entity.pdbx_description
1 polymer ?
#
loop_
_entity_poly.entity_id
_entity_poly.type
_entity_poly.pdbx_seq_one_letter_code
_entity_poly.pdbx_strand_id
1 'polypeptide(L)' 'MPPVLLSRGLDPLLGIFTGVFAYYLRENNPRTAPPDDEKLVVLARWKWTKQQQERREKWAAAEAAALVEGRVD' A
#
# COMPACT_ATOMS: atom_id res chain seq x y z
N MET A 1 29.04 -10.44 23.33
CA MET A 1 27.97 -9.73 22.60
C MET A 1 27.70 -10.52 21.33
N PRO A 2 26.49 -11.07 21.10
CA PRO A 2 26.26 -11.94 19.95
C PRO A 2 26.38 -11.14 18.64
N PRO A 3 27.00 -11.69 17.58
CA PRO A 3 27.26 -10.96 16.35
C PRO A 3 25.93 -10.73 15.61
N VAL A 4 25.63 -9.47 15.27
CA VAL A 4 24.52 -9.15 14.38
C VAL A 4 24.87 -9.64 12.97
N LEU A 5 24.19 -10.68 12.52
CA LEU A 5 24.38 -11.26 11.19
C LEU A 5 24.01 -10.18 10.15
N LEU A 6 25.00 -9.82 9.34
CA LEU A 6 24.97 -9.09 8.07
C LEU A 6 24.37 -7.66 8.01
N SER A 7 23.28 -7.28 8.69
CA SER A 7 22.89 -5.86 8.85
C SER A 7 21.70 -5.67 9.81
N ARG A 8 21.74 -4.64 10.65
CA ARG A 8 20.62 -4.27 11.56
C ARG A 8 19.32 -3.88 10.83
N GLY A 9 19.34 -3.74 9.50
CA GLY A 9 18.22 -3.26 8.69
C GLY A 9 17.63 -4.27 7.71
N LEU A 10 18.43 -5.17 7.12
CA LEU A 10 17.91 -6.17 6.17
C LEU A 10 17.15 -7.28 6.89
N ASP A 11 17.59 -7.72 8.07
CA ASP A 11 16.95 -8.82 8.79
C ASP A 11 15.46 -8.55 9.11
N PRO A 12 15.06 -7.36 9.64
CA PRO A 12 13.65 -7.05 9.83
C PRO A 12 12.87 -6.91 8.53
N LEU A 13 13.49 -6.32 7.49
CA LEU A 13 12.85 -6.12 6.21
C LEU A 13 12.58 -7.45 5.51
N LEU A 14 13.55 -8.37 5.56
CA LEU A 14 13.42 -9.75 5.10
C LEU A 14 12.40 -10.52 5.93
N GLY A 15 12.35 -10.33 7.26
CA GLY A 15 11.34 -10.94 8.12
C GLY A 15 9.92 -10.52 7.75
N ILE A 16 9.69 -9.21 7.58
CA ILE A 16 8.39 -8.67 7.16
C ILE A 16 8.03 -9.16 5.75
N PHE A 17 8.98 -9.08 4.80
CA PHE A 17 8.77 -9.55 3.44
C PHE A 17 8.41 -11.04 3.41
N THR A 18 9.15 -11.87 4.15
CA THR A 18 8.93 -13.31 4.23
C THR A 18 7.57 -13.62 4.86
N GLY A 19 7.15 -12.89 5.90
CA GLY A 19 5.84 -13.03 6.51
C GLY A 19 4.69 -12.69 5.54
N VAL A 20 4.82 -11.56 4.83
CA VAL A 20 3.84 -11.15 3.80
C VAL A 20 3.79 -12.17 2.65
N PHE A 21 4.95 -12.66 2.21
CA PHE A 21 5.06 -13.65 1.14
C PHE A 21 4.44 -15.00 1.52
N ALA A 22 4.69 -15.49 2.74
CA ALA A 22 4.07 -16.70 3.26
C ALA A 22 2.54 -16.55 3.35
N TYR A 23 2.04 -15.39 3.78
CA TYR A 23 0.61 -15.10 3.77
C TYR A 23 0.04 -15.09 2.33
N TYR A 24 0.74 -14.49 1.38
CA TYR A 24 0.33 -14.50 -0.03
C TYR A 24 0.24 -15.93 -0.61
N LEU A 25 1.21 -16.79 -0.29
CA LEU A 25 1.18 -18.20 -0.72
C LEU A 25 0.03 -18.98 -0.08
N ARG A 26 -0.28 -18.73 1.20
CA ARG A 26 -1.46 -19.31 1.87
C ARG A 26 -2.74 -18.91 1.15
N GLU A 27 -2.84 -17.64 0.77
CA GLU A 27 -4.03 -17.05 0.16
C GLU A 27 -4.30 -17.56 -1.27
N ASN A 28 -3.25 -17.85 -2.03
CA ASN A 28 -3.33 -18.38 -3.39
C ASN A 28 -3.38 -19.91 -3.46
N ASN A 29 -3.42 -20.60 -2.31
CA ASN A 29 -3.48 -22.05 -2.29
C ASN A 29 -4.92 -22.51 -2.63
N PRO A 30 -5.14 -23.22 -3.75
CA PRO A 30 -6.48 -23.50 -4.28
C PRO A 30 -7.37 -24.36 -3.37
N ARG A 31 -6.82 -24.95 -2.31
CA ARG A 31 -7.57 -25.80 -1.36
C ARG A 31 -7.96 -25.10 -0.06
N THR A 32 -7.36 -23.95 0.25
CA THR A 32 -7.53 -23.27 1.54
C THR A 32 -7.70 -21.76 1.39
N ALA A 33 -7.83 -21.26 0.15
CA ALA A 33 -8.00 -19.85 -0.12
C ALA A 33 -9.26 -19.33 0.58
N PRO A 34 -9.11 -18.36 1.52
CA PRO A 34 -10.23 -17.58 2.02
C PRO A 34 -11.03 -16.92 0.87
N PRO A 35 -12.31 -16.61 1.10
CA PRO A 35 -13.10 -15.77 0.21
C PRO A 35 -12.35 -14.46 -0.10
N ASP A 36 -12.50 -13.95 -1.32
CA ASP A 36 -11.80 -12.72 -1.77
C ASP A 36 -12.05 -11.51 -0.84
N ASP A 37 -13.21 -11.45 -0.18
CA ASP A 37 -13.59 -10.38 0.75
C ASP A 37 -12.84 -10.42 2.09
N GLU A 38 -12.22 -11.55 2.45
CA GLU A 38 -11.41 -11.70 3.67
C GLU A 38 -9.92 -11.41 3.44
N LYS A 39 -9.54 -11.10 2.20
CA LYS A 39 -8.14 -10.88 1.82
C LYS A 39 -7.67 -9.51 2.28
N LEU A 40 -6.58 -9.50 3.06
CA LEU A 40 -5.89 -8.25 3.42
C LEU A 40 -5.43 -7.46 2.19
N VAL A 41 -5.17 -8.15 1.07
CA VAL A 41 -4.83 -7.54 -0.22
C VAL A 41 -5.97 -6.68 -0.77
N VAL A 42 -7.23 -7.09 -0.58
CA VAL A 42 -8.40 -6.32 -1.03
C VAL A 42 -8.54 -5.03 -0.23
N LEU A 43 -8.35 -5.11 1.10
CA LEU A 43 -8.33 -3.92 1.97
C LEU A 43 -7.16 -2.98 1.62
N ALA A 44 -5.97 -3.52 1.38
CA ALA A 44 -4.80 -2.75 0.97
C ALA A 44 -5.03 -2.06 -0.38
N ARG A 45 -5.63 -2.76 -1.34
CA ARG A 45 -6.02 -2.20 -2.65
C ARG A 45 -7.04 -1.09 -2.49
N TRP A 46 -8.09 -1.28 -1.70
CA TRP A 46 -9.09 -0.26 -1.40
C TRP A 46 -8.45 1.00 -0.80
N LYS A 47 -7.58 0.83 0.21
CA LYS A 47 -6.88 1.94 0.85
C LYS A 47 -6.01 2.71 -0.14
N TRP A 48 -5.29 2.01 -1.00
CA TRP A 48 -4.47 2.62 -2.06
C TRP A 48 -5.34 3.39 -3.04
N THR A 49 -6.43 2.79 -3.54
CA THR A 49 -7.34 3.43 -4.48
C THR A 49 -7.95 4.71 -3.89
N LYS A 50 -8.39 4.67 -2.63
CA LYS A 50 -8.90 5.83 -1.91
C LYS A 50 -7.84 6.93 -1.80
N GLN A 51 -6.62 6.58 -1.39
CA GLN A 51 -5.53 7.55 -1.27
C GLN A 51 -5.18 8.20 -2.62
N GLN A 52 -5.21 7.44 -3.72
CA GLN A 52 -4.98 7.99 -5.05
C GLN A 52 -6.09 8.94 -5.49
N GLN A 53 -7.35 8.65 -5.16
CA GLN A 53 -8.49 9.55 -5.42
C GLN A 53 -8.32 10.86 -4.66
N GLU A 54 -8.06 10.81 -3.35
CA GLU A 54 -7.85 12.01 -2.53
C GLU A 54 -6.68 12.87 -3.05
N ARG A 55 -5.61 12.24 -3.55
CA ARG A 55 -4.49 12.97 -4.16
C ARG A 55 -4.90 13.67 -5.45
N ARG A 56 -5.67 12.99 -6.32
CA ARG A 56 -6.17 13.57 -7.57
C ARG A 56 -7.13 14.72 -7.31
N GLU A 57 -8.03 14.58 -6.35
CA GLU A 57 -8.97 15.63 -5.95
C GLU A 57 -8.26 16.87 -5.45
N LYS A 58 -7.22 16.71 -4.60
CA LYS A 58 -6.41 17.82 -4.12
C LYS A 58 -5.69 18.55 -5.27
N TRP A 59 -5.19 17.81 -6.25
CA TRP A 59 -4.50 18.38 -7.40
C TRP A 59 -5.48 19.11 -8.33
N ALA A 60 -6.63 18.51 -8.60
CA ALA A 60 -7.71 19.13 -9.39
C ALA A 60 -8.27 20.38 -8.70
N ALA A 61 -8.42 20.37 -7.37
CA ALA A 61 -8.85 21.53 -6.60
C ALA A 61 -7.82 22.66 -6.63
N ALA A 62 -6.52 22.33 -6.54
CA ALA A 62 -5.44 23.32 -6.66
C ALA A 62 -5.40 23.93 -8.07
N GLU A 63 -5.59 23.12 -9.11
CA GLU A 63 -5.67 23.59 -10.51
C GLU A 63 -6.89 24.49 -10.73
N ALA A 64 -8.07 24.09 -10.24
CA ALA A 64 -9.28 24.90 -10.33
C ALA A 64 -9.16 26.24 -9.58
N ALA A 65 -8.53 26.25 -8.40
CA ALA A 65 -8.26 27.49 -7.65
C ALA A 65 -7.34 28.43 -8.45
N ALA A 66 -6.27 27.91 -9.04
CA ALA A 66 -5.34 28.69 -9.86
C ALA A 66 -6.01 29.28 -11.12
N LEU A 67 -6.93 28.55 -11.76
CA LEU A 67 -7.69 29.04 -12.92
C LEU A 67 -8.72 30.12 -12.55
N VAL A 68 -9.31 30.05 -11.35
CA VAL A 68 -10.21 31.09 -10.85
C VAL A 68 -9.43 32.35 -10.52
N GLU A 69 -8.29 32.22 -9.85
CA GLU A 69 -7.41 33.34 -9.51
C GLU A 69 -6.87 34.05 -10.76
N GLY A 70 -6.37 33.30 -11.76
CA GLY A 70 -5.90 33.86 -13.03
C GLY A 70 -6.99 34.38 -13.98
N ARG A 71 -8.27 34.27 -13.63
CA ARG A 71 -9.40 34.85 -14.38
C ARG A 71 -9.85 36.21 -13.82
N VAL A 72 -9.35 36.60 -12.64
CA VAL A 72 -9.74 37.84 -11.94
C VAL A 72 -8.82 39.02 -12.30
N ASP A 73 -7.71 38.77 -13.01
CA ASP A 73 -6.81 39.78 -13.61
C ASP A 73 -7.22 40.16 -15.04
#